data_AF-A0A944MKD6-F1
#
_entry.id   AF-A0A944MKD6-F1
#
_cell.length_a   1.000
_cell.length_b   1.000
_cell.length_c   1.000
_cell.angle_alpha   90.00
_cell.angle_beta   90.00
_cell.angle_gamma   90.00
#
_symmetry.space_group_name_H-M   'P 1'
#
loop_
_entity.id
_entity.type
_entity.pdbx_description
1 polymer ?
#
loop_
_entity_poly.entity_id
_entity_poly.type
_entity_poly.pdbx_seq_one_letter_code
_entity_poly.pdbx_strand_id
1 'polypeptide(L)'
;MGAGVIPFAVHQAAVHFLFQSTFSGRKTGYLIDFGGGLGEGEGFRRTAVREFVEETETMYFSEDLQRACRDADQVNDQIPIVEALFEKTLSRHPDWWCSRLPPKRWRTYFIEFPYRDVASLNREWRDDSTGRFKKRRELQWIPADELLDLYQYRPERLWKRVRQLEQAPDLIREIASLHHRAS
;
A
#
# COMPACT_ATOMS: atom_id res chain seq x y z
N MET A 1 5.55 16.80 -5.70
CA MET A 1 5.65 15.43 -6.26
C MET A 1 5.35 14.44 -5.14
N GLY A 2 5.04 13.19 -5.44
CA GLY A 2 4.88 12.17 -4.41
C GLY A 2 4.95 10.76 -4.98
N ALA A 3 5.03 9.77 -4.10
CA ALA A 3 4.98 8.38 -4.51
C ALA A 3 4.23 7.54 -3.48
N GLY A 4 3.77 6.37 -3.93
CA GLY A 4 3.19 5.39 -3.06
C GLY A 4 3.32 3.98 -3.59
N VAL A 5 2.76 3.04 -2.84
CA VAL A 5 2.70 1.63 -3.18
C VAL A 5 1.29 1.10 -2.89
N ILE A 6 0.81 0.24 -3.77
CA ILE A 6 -0.29 -0.68 -3.52
C ILE A 6 0.35 -2.07 -3.46
N PRO A 7 0.61 -2.60 -2.25
CA PRO A 7 1.06 -3.97 -2.10
C PRO A 7 0.02 -4.93 -2.64
N PHE A 8 0.45 -6.02 -3.24
CA PHE A 8 -0.43 -7.14 -3.56
C PHE A 8 0.17 -8.45 -3.05
N ALA A 9 -0.67 -9.45 -2.82
CA ALA A 9 -0.24 -10.78 -2.42
C ALA A 9 -1.13 -11.85 -3.08
N VAL A 10 -0.55 -13.02 -3.35
CA VAL A 10 -1.31 -14.21 -3.71
C VAL A 10 -1.67 -14.97 -2.43
N HIS A 11 -2.96 -15.15 -2.19
CA HIS A 11 -3.46 -15.91 -1.05
C HIS A 11 -4.65 -16.76 -1.50
N GLN A 12 -4.66 -18.05 -1.15
CA GLN A 12 -5.71 -18.99 -1.56
C GLN A 12 -5.98 -18.96 -3.08
N ALA A 13 -4.91 -18.95 -3.88
CA ALA A 13 -4.95 -18.88 -5.36
C ALA A 13 -5.62 -17.61 -5.95
N ALA A 14 -5.82 -16.57 -5.15
CA ALA A 14 -6.35 -15.29 -5.60
C ALA A 14 -5.41 -14.12 -5.26
N VAL A 15 -5.34 -13.16 -6.18
CA VAL A 15 -4.58 -11.91 -5.98
C VAL A 15 -5.42 -10.93 -5.17
N HIS A 16 -4.82 -10.40 -4.11
CA HIS A 16 -5.41 -9.37 -3.26
C HIS A 16 -4.51 -8.14 -3.22
N PHE A 17 -5.10 -6.95 -3.13
CA PHE A 17 -4.40 -5.67 -3.04
C PHE A 17 -4.64 -5.03 -1.68
N LEU A 18 -3.59 -4.60 -1.01
CA LEU A 18 -3.65 -3.99 0.31
C LEU A 18 -3.96 -2.50 0.19
N PHE A 19 -4.99 -2.06 0.89
CA PHE A 19 -5.33 -0.66 1.06
C PHE A 19 -5.42 -0.30 2.54
N GLN A 20 -5.22 0.98 2.84
CA GLN A 20 -5.55 1.55 4.14
C GLN A 20 -6.80 2.44 4.05
N SER A 21 -7.50 2.61 5.17
CA SER A 21 -8.46 3.66 5.44
C SER A 21 -8.09 4.40 6.73
N THR A 22 -8.84 5.45 7.06
CA THR A 22 -8.61 6.24 8.28
C THR A 22 -9.85 6.24 9.16
N PHE A 23 -9.67 6.06 10.48
CA PHE A 23 -10.76 6.14 11.45
C PHE A 23 -11.37 7.54 11.60
N SER A 24 -10.65 8.58 11.20
CA SER A 24 -11.14 9.96 11.28
C SER A 24 -10.59 10.85 10.16
N GLY A 25 -11.28 11.98 9.95
CA GLY A 25 -10.89 13.02 8.99
C GLY A 25 -11.39 12.79 7.57
N ARG A 26 -10.91 13.63 6.65
CA ARG A 26 -11.44 13.73 5.28
C ARG A 26 -11.33 12.47 4.39
N LYS A 27 -10.52 11.48 4.81
CA LYS A 27 -10.26 10.26 4.03
C LYS A 27 -10.97 9.04 4.62
N THR A 28 -11.78 9.21 5.66
CA THR A 28 -12.55 8.13 6.26
C THR A 28 -13.51 7.51 5.24
N GLY A 29 -13.55 6.18 5.22
CA GLY A 29 -14.39 5.40 4.30
C GLY A 29 -13.82 5.20 2.90
N TYR A 30 -12.66 5.80 2.59
CA TYR A 30 -12.00 5.59 1.29
C TYR A 30 -10.96 4.48 1.36
N LEU A 31 -10.71 3.83 0.23
CA LEU A 31 -9.51 3.02 -0.03
C LEU A 31 -8.35 3.92 -0.46
N ILE A 32 -7.22 3.81 0.23
CA ILE A 32 -6.06 4.67 0.07
C ILE A 32 -4.82 3.77 -0.11
N ASP A 33 -3.98 4.10 -1.09
CA ASP A 33 -2.62 3.58 -1.22
C ASP A 33 -1.69 4.09 -0.10
N PHE A 34 -0.56 3.43 0.11
CA PHE A 34 0.45 3.87 1.07
C PHE A 34 1.38 4.85 0.40
N GLY A 35 1.40 6.11 0.82
CA GLY A 35 2.18 7.11 0.09
C GLY A 35 2.01 8.56 0.49
N GLY A 36 3.09 9.31 0.31
CA GLY A 36 3.21 10.72 0.66
C GLY A 36 4.11 11.53 -0.29
N GLY A 37 4.58 12.66 0.20
CA GLY A 37 5.44 13.57 -0.56
C GLY A 37 6.88 13.06 -0.63
N LEU A 38 7.61 13.48 -1.67
CA LEU A 38 9.06 13.28 -1.72
C LEU A 38 9.72 14.04 -0.57
N GLY A 39 10.70 13.40 0.08
CA GLY A 39 11.70 14.06 0.91
C GLY A 39 12.76 14.80 0.08
N GLU A 40 13.67 15.49 0.76
CA GLU A 40 14.78 16.19 0.12
C GLU A 40 15.71 15.20 -0.60
N GLY A 41 15.94 15.42 -1.91
CA GLY A 41 16.75 14.53 -2.75
C GLY A 41 16.16 13.12 -2.98
N GLU A 42 14.96 12.84 -2.48
CA GLU A 42 14.36 11.50 -2.52
C GLU A 42 13.70 11.20 -3.87
N GLY A 43 14.02 10.05 -4.47
CA GLY A 43 13.34 9.57 -5.68
C GLY A 43 12.02 8.85 -5.38
N PHE A 44 11.16 8.68 -6.39
CA PHE A 44 9.84 8.06 -6.22
C PHE A 44 9.85 6.69 -5.52
N ARG A 45 10.79 5.79 -5.89
CA ARG A 45 10.90 4.45 -5.28
C ARG A 45 11.18 4.55 -3.78
N ARG A 46 12.19 5.35 -3.39
CA ARG A 46 12.56 5.54 -1.97
C ARG A 46 11.41 6.14 -1.17
N THR A 47 10.72 7.13 -1.75
CA THR A 47 9.50 7.70 -1.14
C THR A 47 8.43 6.64 -0.91
N ALA A 48 8.11 5.80 -1.90
CA ALA A 48 7.08 4.78 -1.78
C ALA A 48 7.42 3.73 -0.71
N VAL A 49 8.70 3.33 -0.64
CA VAL A 49 9.22 2.41 0.39
C VAL A 49 9.07 3.01 1.79
N ARG A 50 9.62 4.21 2.02
CA ARG A 50 9.56 4.89 3.32
C ARG A 50 8.12 5.09 3.77
N GLU A 51 7.27 5.60 2.90
CA GLU A 51 5.88 5.89 3.24
C GLU A 51 5.09 4.63 3.60
N PHE A 52 5.37 3.48 3.00
CA PHE A 52 4.77 2.22 3.43
C PHE A 52 5.13 1.87 4.87
N VAL A 53 6.43 1.89 5.19
CA VAL A 53 6.93 1.57 6.54
C VAL A 53 6.35 2.54 7.58
N GLU A 54 6.36 3.83 7.25
CA GLU A 54 5.87 4.88 8.11
C GLU A 54 4.34 4.86 8.32
N GLU A 55 3.55 4.61 7.27
CA GLU A 55 2.09 4.60 7.37
C GLU A 55 1.55 3.30 7.99
N THR A 56 2.36 2.25 8.02
CA THR A 56 2.06 1.02 8.78
C THR A 56 2.57 1.07 10.22
N GLU A 57 3.15 2.21 10.65
CA GLU A 57 3.75 2.39 11.99
C GLU A 57 4.76 1.26 12.32
N THR A 58 5.46 0.75 11.30
CA THR A 58 6.39 -0.41 11.35
C THR A 58 5.73 -1.75 11.73
N MET A 59 4.41 -1.83 11.80
CA MET A 59 3.74 -3.06 12.24
C MET A 59 3.73 -4.16 11.18
N TYR A 60 3.81 -3.84 9.89
CA TYR A 60 3.60 -4.82 8.82
C TYR A 60 4.67 -5.92 8.77
N PHE A 61 5.91 -5.64 9.16
CA PHE A 61 6.98 -6.64 9.24
C PHE A 61 7.43 -6.95 10.67
N SER A 62 6.79 -6.36 11.69
CA SER A 62 7.13 -6.66 13.09
C SER A 62 6.49 -7.97 13.55
N GLU A 63 7.27 -8.80 14.26
CA GLU A 63 6.75 -9.94 15.02
C GLU A 63 6.09 -9.50 16.32
N ASP A 64 6.62 -8.45 16.96
CA ASP A 64 6.08 -7.86 18.20
C ASP A 64 5.38 -6.53 17.90
N LEU A 65 4.05 -6.60 17.80
CA LEU A 65 3.21 -5.43 17.53
C LEU A 65 3.21 -4.41 18.66
N GLN A 66 3.54 -4.77 19.90
CA GLN A 66 3.56 -3.84 21.03
C GLN A 66 4.82 -2.95 21.02
N ARG A 67 5.88 -3.39 20.36
CA ARG A 67 7.13 -2.63 20.19
C ARG A 67 7.17 -1.77 18.93
N ALA A 68 6.37 -2.11 17.93
CA ALA A 68 6.34 -1.41 16.66
C ALA A 68 6.03 0.09 16.82
N CYS A 69 6.94 0.96 16.45
CA CYS A 69 6.64 2.39 16.42
C CYS A 69 7.42 3.08 15.32
N ARG A 70 6.90 4.22 14.87
CA ARG A 70 7.54 5.05 13.86
C ARG A 70 8.68 5.89 14.45
N ASP A 71 9.60 5.26 15.16
CA ASP A 71 10.91 5.85 15.45
C ASP A 71 11.86 5.66 14.26
N ALA A 72 12.96 6.42 14.23
CA ALA A 72 13.86 6.42 13.08
C ALA A 72 14.57 5.07 12.89
N ASP A 73 14.91 4.38 13.98
CA ASP A 73 15.67 3.14 13.93
C ASP A 73 14.80 2.01 13.38
N GLN A 74 13.57 1.84 13.90
CA GLN A 74 12.64 0.83 13.41
C GLN A 74 12.20 1.06 11.95
N VAL A 75 12.06 2.33 11.55
CA VAL A 75 11.80 2.65 10.14
C VAL A 75 12.99 2.24 9.28
N ASN A 76 14.22 2.57 9.69
CA ASN A 76 15.44 2.22 8.97
C ASN A 76 15.66 0.71 8.90
N ASP A 77 15.29 -0.04 9.93
CA ASP A 77 15.41 -1.50 9.96
C ASP A 77 14.47 -2.20 8.96
N GLN A 78 13.30 -1.61 8.69
CA GLN A 78 12.31 -2.19 7.76
C GLN A 78 12.44 -1.69 6.32
N ILE A 79 13.10 -0.55 6.07
CA ILE A 79 13.34 -0.05 4.71
C ILE A 79 13.99 -1.12 3.83
N PRO A 80 15.10 -1.79 4.21
CA PRO A 80 15.74 -2.81 3.39
C PRO A 80 14.83 -3.98 3.02
N ILE A 81 13.92 -4.37 3.92
CA ILE A 81 12.93 -5.43 3.66
C ILE A 81 12.03 -5.02 2.49
N VAL A 82 11.48 -3.81 2.54
CA VAL A 82 10.59 -3.30 1.49
C VAL A 82 11.36 -3.03 0.20
N GLU A 83 12.60 -2.52 0.27
CA GLU A 83 13.45 -2.32 -0.91
C GLU A 83 13.71 -3.64 -1.65
N ALA A 84 13.93 -4.73 -0.92
CA ALA A 84 14.11 -6.07 -1.48
C ALA A 84 12.84 -6.58 -2.19
N LEU A 85 11.65 -6.31 -1.65
CA LEU A 85 10.37 -6.63 -2.32
C LEU A 85 10.22 -5.84 -3.62
N PHE A 86 10.52 -4.54 -3.58
CA PHE A 86 10.54 -3.71 -4.78
C PHE A 86 11.52 -4.24 -5.82
N GLU A 87 12.72 -4.65 -5.42
CA GLU A 87 13.72 -5.19 -6.33
C GLU A 87 13.25 -6.51 -6.97
N LYS A 88 12.74 -7.42 -6.14
CA LYS A 88 12.20 -8.71 -6.60
C LYS A 88 11.08 -8.53 -7.61
N THR A 89 10.15 -7.62 -7.36
CA THR A 89 9.03 -7.38 -8.29
C THR A 89 9.47 -6.63 -9.55
N LEU A 90 10.16 -5.50 -9.41
CA LEU A 90 10.45 -4.60 -10.52
C LEU A 90 11.59 -5.08 -11.43
N SER A 91 12.47 -5.97 -10.95
CA SER A 91 13.46 -6.64 -11.82
C SER A 91 12.80 -7.54 -12.88
N ARG A 92 11.60 -8.07 -12.57
CA ARG A 92 10.80 -8.91 -13.48
C ARG A 92 9.77 -8.11 -14.25
N HIS A 93 9.21 -7.09 -13.59
CA HIS A 93 8.11 -6.28 -14.11
C HIS A 93 8.41 -4.78 -13.90
N PRO A 94 9.31 -4.20 -14.70
CA PRO A 94 9.77 -2.81 -14.50
C PRO A 94 8.66 -1.76 -14.67
N ASP A 95 7.58 -2.11 -15.38
CA ASP A 95 6.45 -1.24 -15.69
C ASP A 95 5.27 -1.38 -14.72
N TRP A 96 5.42 -2.13 -13.62
CA TRP A 96 4.38 -2.27 -12.59
C TRP A 96 4.28 -1.05 -11.66
N TRP A 97 3.92 0.07 -12.27
CA TRP A 97 3.59 1.31 -11.60
C TRP A 97 2.67 2.16 -12.48
N CYS A 98 1.84 2.99 -11.86
CA CYS A 98 0.97 3.93 -12.55
C CYS A 98 1.37 5.38 -12.23
N SER A 99 1.35 6.25 -13.24
CA SER A 99 1.29 7.70 -13.04
C SER A 99 -0.10 8.11 -12.55
N ARG A 100 -0.15 9.20 -11.79
CA ARG A 100 -1.42 9.89 -11.54
C ARG A 100 -1.67 10.94 -12.62
N LEU A 101 -2.92 11.05 -13.05
CA LEU A 101 -3.39 12.11 -13.93
C LEU A 101 -2.99 13.52 -13.40
N PRO A 102 -2.74 14.50 -14.31
CA PRO A 102 -2.40 15.88 -13.97
C PRO A 102 -3.35 16.54 -12.94
N PRO A 103 -2.88 17.57 -12.19
CA PRO A 103 -1.61 18.29 -12.32
C PRO A 103 -0.48 17.76 -11.42
N LYS A 104 -0.75 16.75 -10.59
CA LYS A 104 0.21 16.29 -9.58
C LYS A 104 1.06 15.15 -10.13
N ARG A 105 2.36 15.42 -10.32
CA ARG A 105 3.34 14.36 -10.63
C ARG A 105 3.47 13.39 -9.45
N TRP A 106 2.95 12.18 -9.66
CA TRP A 106 2.87 11.11 -8.67
C TRP A 106 3.05 9.74 -9.34
N ARG A 107 3.74 8.81 -8.66
CA ARG A 107 3.84 7.38 -9.05
C ARG A 107 3.34 6.47 -7.95
N THR A 108 2.52 5.49 -8.30
CA THR A 108 2.15 4.41 -7.38
C THR A 108 2.65 3.09 -7.95
N TYR A 109 3.46 2.37 -7.18
CA TYR A 109 4.02 1.07 -7.55
C TYR A 109 3.09 -0.07 -7.11
N PHE A 110 3.06 -1.16 -7.87
CA PHE A 110 2.35 -2.39 -7.52
C PHE A 110 3.38 -3.47 -7.22
N ILE A 111 3.53 -3.81 -5.94
CA ILE A 111 4.65 -4.62 -5.46
C ILE A 111 4.13 -5.86 -4.73
N GLU A 112 4.74 -7.00 -5.02
CA GLU A 112 4.38 -8.27 -4.38
C GLU A 112 4.90 -8.29 -2.95
N PHE A 113 4.02 -8.50 -1.98
CA PHE A 113 4.31 -8.60 -0.56
C PHE A 113 3.93 -9.99 -0.06
N PRO A 114 4.60 -10.50 1.00
CA PRO A 114 4.07 -11.65 1.71
C PRO A 114 2.69 -11.32 2.27
N TYR A 115 1.73 -12.23 2.09
CA TYR A 115 0.41 -12.09 2.70
C TYR A 115 0.56 -12.06 4.23
N ARG A 116 -0.09 -11.09 4.87
CA ARG A 116 -0.18 -10.98 6.32
C ARG A 116 -1.63 -10.76 6.71
N ASP A 117 -2.11 -11.53 7.69
CA ASP A 117 -3.38 -11.23 8.33
C ASP A 117 -3.27 -9.88 9.07
N VAL A 118 -4.04 -8.90 8.60
CA VAL A 118 -4.03 -7.54 9.10
C VAL A 118 -4.97 -7.33 10.30
N ALA A 119 -5.73 -8.34 10.72
CA ALA A 119 -6.67 -8.21 11.84
C ALA A 119 -5.98 -7.83 13.15
N SER A 120 -4.77 -8.35 13.39
CA SER A 120 -3.95 -8.00 14.56
C SER A 120 -3.47 -6.54 14.51
N LEU A 121 -2.98 -6.07 13.36
CA LEU A 121 -2.57 -4.67 13.14
C LEU A 121 -3.73 -3.70 13.33
N ASN A 122 -4.87 -4.05 12.76
CA ASN A 122 -6.09 -3.23 12.88
C ASN A 122 -6.57 -3.13 14.32
N ARG A 123 -6.37 -4.18 15.13
CA ARG A 123 -6.69 -4.16 16.56
C ARG A 123 -5.81 -3.16 17.31
N GLU A 124 -4.50 -3.16 17.08
CA GLU A 124 -3.58 -2.19 17.69
C GLU A 124 -4.02 -0.75 17.44
N TRP A 125 -4.36 -0.40 16.19
CA TRP A 125 -4.84 0.94 15.90
C TRP A 125 -6.24 1.22 16.44
N ARG A 126 -7.16 0.26 16.40
CA ARG A 126 -8.53 0.47 16.87
C ARG A 126 -8.57 0.71 18.38
N ASP A 127 -7.79 -0.06 19.13
CA ASP A 127 -7.84 -0.12 20.58
C ASP A 127 -6.83 0.83 21.25
N ASP A 128 -6.03 1.58 20.46
CA ASP A 128 -5.13 2.61 20.97
C ASP A 128 -5.91 3.73 21.67
N SER A 129 -5.92 3.65 23.00
CA SER A 129 -6.51 4.61 23.93
C SER A 129 -5.46 5.52 24.58
N THR A 130 -4.18 5.14 24.50
CA THR A 130 -3.07 5.89 25.10
C THR A 130 -2.53 6.98 24.17
N GLY A 131 -2.96 6.99 22.90
CA GLY A 131 -2.46 7.91 21.89
C GLY A 131 -1.07 7.55 21.40
N ARG A 132 -0.73 6.24 21.42
CA ARG A 132 0.54 5.71 20.93
C ARG A 132 0.74 6.06 19.46
N PHE A 133 -0.32 5.99 18.66
CA PHE A 133 -0.28 6.29 17.24
C PHE A 133 -0.87 7.66 16.95
N LYS A 134 -0.02 8.59 16.49
CA LYS A 134 -0.48 9.91 16.01
C LYS A 134 -1.52 9.80 14.89
N LYS A 135 -1.43 8.72 14.10
CA LYS A 135 -2.24 8.50 12.90
C LYS A 135 -2.68 7.04 12.83
N ARG A 136 -3.89 6.76 13.30
CA ARG A 136 -4.50 5.43 13.26
C ARG A 136 -4.99 5.07 11.85
N ARG A 137 -4.86 3.80 11.47
CA ARG A 137 -5.23 3.25 10.15
C ARG A 137 -5.99 1.95 10.27
N GLU A 138 -6.73 1.63 9.24
CA GLU A 138 -7.36 0.32 9.09
C GLU A 138 -6.97 -0.25 7.75
N LEU A 139 -6.36 -1.43 7.74
CA LEU A 139 -5.89 -2.12 6.56
C LEU A 139 -6.91 -3.16 6.09
N GLN A 140 -6.97 -3.36 4.78
CA GLN A 140 -7.84 -4.36 4.18
C GLN A 140 -7.23 -4.89 2.89
N TRP A 141 -7.31 -6.21 2.72
CA TRP A 141 -7.02 -6.90 1.48
C TRP A 141 -8.26 -6.89 0.61
N ILE A 142 -8.17 -6.35 -0.60
CA ILE A 142 -9.26 -6.30 -1.57
C ILE A 142 -8.93 -7.28 -2.70
N PRO A 143 -9.79 -8.28 -2.97
CA PRO A 143 -9.66 -9.15 -4.12
C PRO A 143 -9.56 -8.38 -5.45
N ALA A 144 -8.83 -8.92 -6.42
CA ALA A 144 -8.61 -8.25 -7.71
C ALA A 144 -9.92 -7.93 -8.46
N ASP A 145 -10.88 -8.84 -8.45
CA ASP A 145 -12.21 -8.68 -9.04
C ASP A 145 -13.02 -7.57 -8.34
N GLU A 146 -13.06 -7.58 -7.00
CA GLU A 146 -13.71 -6.50 -6.24
C GLU A 146 -13.06 -5.14 -6.53
N LEU A 147 -11.72 -5.08 -6.60
CA LEU A 147 -11.02 -3.83 -6.90
C LEU A 147 -11.36 -3.32 -8.31
N LEU A 148 -11.43 -4.20 -9.30
CA LEU A 148 -11.84 -3.84 -10.66
C LEU A 148 -13.28 -3.31 -10.69
N ASP A 149 -14.20 -3.95 -9.97
CA ASP A 149 -15.57 -3.48 -9.82
C ASP A 149 -15.65 -2.10 -9.15
N LEU A 150 -14.79 -1.82 -8.17
CA LEU A 150 -14.69 -0.50 -7.55
C LEU A 150 -14.22 0.55 -8.57
N TYR A 151 -13.23 0.25 -9.39
CA TYR A 151 -12.80 1.17 -10.45
C TYR A 151 -13.91 1.44 -11.47
N GLN A 152 -14.68 0.42 -11.83
CA GLN A 152 -15.70 0.51 -12.88
C GLN A 152 -17.01 1.15 -12.41
N TYR A 153 -17.50 0.75 -11.23
CA TYR A 153 -18.87 1.06 -10.79
C TYR A 153 -18.95 1.97 -9.58
N ARG A 154 -17.89 2.01 -8.74
CA ARG A 154 -17.87 2.79 -7.48
C ARG A 154 -16.55 3.55 -7.24
N PRO A 155 -16.03 4.32 -8.22
CA PRO A 155 -14.73 4.98 -8.11
C PRO A 155 -14.70 6.07 -7.02
N GLU A 156 -15.84 6.48 -6.50
CA GLU A 156 -15.96 7.35 -5.33
C GLU A 156 -15.52 6.69 -4.02
N ARG A 157 -15.50 5.35 -3.92
CA ARG A 157 -14.92 4.66 -2.76
C ARG A 157 -13.39 4.70 -2.76
N LEU A 158 -12.78 4.94 -3.91
CA LEU A 158 -11.33 5.05 -4.06
C LEU A 158 -10.90 6.50 -3.77
N TRP A 159 -9.88 6.68 -2.93
CA TRP A 159 -9.35 8.02 -2.69
C TRP A 159 -8.87 8.62 -4.01
N LYS A 160 -9.00 9.95 -4.16
CA LYS A 160 -8.73 10.65 -5.43
C LYS A 160 -7.41 10.29 -6.09
N ARG A 161 -6.39 9.93 -5.31
CA ARG A 161 -5.07 9.53 -5.82
C ARG A 161 -5.09 8.14 -6.47
N VAL A 162 -5.86 7.20 -5.91
CA VAL A 162 -6.01 5.83 -6.41
C VAL A 162 -6.91 5.80 -7.64
N ARG A 163 -8.07 6.49 -7.60
CA ARG A 163 -9.00 6.53 -8.75
C ARG A 163 -8.48 7.31 -9.97
N GLN A 164 -7.42 8.09 -9.79
CA GLN A 164 -6.77 8.88 -10.84
C GLN A 164 -5.45 8.26 -11.32
N LEU A 165 -5.17 7.01 -10.94
CA LEU A 165 -4.03 6.27 -11.49
C LEU A 165 -4.34 5.89 -12.94
N GLU A 166 -3.44 6.26 -13.85
CA GLU A 166 -3.53 5.95 -15.26
C GLU A 166 -3.42 4.45 -15.48
N GLN A 167 -4.39 3.87 -16.19
CA GLN A 167 -4.41 2.45 -16.59
C GLN A 167 -4.34 1.44 -15.42
N ALA A 168 -4.65 1.86 -14.18
CA ALA A 168 -4.62 0.96 -13.03
C ALA A 168 -5.49 -0.31 -13.23
N PRO A 169 -6.72 -0.25 -13.80
CA PRO A 169 -7.50 -1.46 -14.07
C PRO A 169 -6.79 -2.46 -15.00
N ASP A 170 -6.04 -1.98 -15.99
CA ASP A 170 -5.35 -2.86 -16.94
C ASP A 170 -4.17 -3.58 -16.26
N LEU A 171 -3.38 -2.84 -15.47
CA LEU A 171 -2.30 -3.42 -14.68
C LEU A 171 -2.81 -4.41 -13.62
N ILE A 172 -3.95 -4.11 -12.96
CA ILE A 172 -4.58 -5.04 -12.01
C ILE A 172 -4.98 -6.35 -12.69
N ARG A 173 -5.58 -6.28 -13.90
CA ARG A 173 -5.92 -7.48 -14.69
C ARG A 173 -4.67 -8.26 -15.09
N GLU A 174 -3.61 -7.57 -15.51
CA GLU A 174 -2.34 -8.21 -15.85
C GLU A 174 -1.79 -9.01 -14.66
N ILE A 175 -1.64 -8.37 -13.49
CA ILE A 175 -1.13 -8.99 -12.27
C ILE A 175 -1.99 -10.21 -11.89
N ALA A 176 -3.32 -10.07 -11.90
CA ALA A 176 -4.25 -11.15 -11.59
C ALA A 176 -4.12 -12.33 -12.57
N SER A 177 -4.01 -12.04 -13.87
CA SER A 177 -3.90 -13.07 -14.91
C SER A 177 -2.60 -13.87 -14.84
N LEU A 178 -1.48 -13.21 -14.51
CA LEU A 178 -0.17 -13.86 -14.40
C LEU A 178 -0.12 -14.87 -13.27
N HIS A 179 -0.74 -14.56 -12.14
CA HIS A 179 -0.73 -15.44 -10.96
C HIS A 179 -1.79 -16.54 -11.03
N HIS A 180 -2.87 -16.34 -11.78
CA HIS A 180 -3.81 -17.43 -12.08
C HIS A 180 -3.18 -18.51 -12.96
N ARG A 181 -2.24 -18.16 -13.85
CA ARG A 181 -1.54 -19.11 -14.73
C ARG A 181 -0.38 -19.85 -14.08
N ALA A 182 0.08 -19.39 -12.92
CA ALA A 182 1.21 -19.96 -12.18
C ALA A 182 0.77 -20.92 -11.06
N SER A 183 -0.55 -21.09 -10.87
CA SER A 183 -1.20 -21.98 -9.90
C SER A 183 -1.66 -23.27 -10.57
#